data_AF-A0A843LJD3-F1
#
_entry.id   AF-A0A843LJD3-F1
#
_cell.length_a   1.000
_cell.length_b   1.000
_cell.length_c   1.000
_cell.angle_alpha   90.00
_cell.angle_beta   90.00
_cell.angle_gamma   90.00
#
_symmetry.space_group_name_H-M   'P 1'
#
loop_
_entity.id
_entity.type
_entity.pdbx_description
1 polymer ?
#
loop_
_entity_poly.entity_id
_entity_poly.type
_entity_poly.pdbx_seq_one_letter_code
_entity_poly.pdbx_strand_id
1 'polypeptide(L)'
;MRDTITKEHLDRYLALTKAALGKLRICAPERSFNRRLAESFLEMARTYFSDAEHFAAQGDYVNAFASVNYAHGWLDCGARVGLFDVGQDDQLFTLFE
;
A
#
# COMPACT_ATOMS: atom_id res chain seq x y z
N MET A 1 19.56 -2.69 14.84
CA MET A 1 18.56 -1.65 14.47
C MET A 1 19.24 -0.73 13.47
N ARG A 2 18.59 -0.39 12.35
CA ARG A 2 19.03 0.73 11.51
C ARG A 2 18.29 1.97 11.97
N ASP A 3 19.04 3.01 12.23
CA ASP A 3 18.63 4.31 12.77
C ASP A 3 18.51 5.39 11.69
N THR A 4 18.83 5.05 10.44
CA THR A 4 18.70 5.93 9.27
C THR A 4 18.03 5.19 8.11
N ILE A 5 17.19 5.90 7.35
CA ILE A 5 16.61 5.43 6.09
C ILE A 5 17.48 5.93 4.93
N THR A 6 18.06 5.02 4.17
CA THR A 6 18.79 5.37 2.93
C THR A 6 17.81 5.55 1.78
N LYS A 7 18.22 6.29 0.76
CA LYS A 7 17.41 6.50 -0.44
C LYS A 7 17.10 5.17 -1.13
N GLU A 8 18.08 4.28 -1.27
CA GLU A 8 17.91 2.97 -1.89
C GLU A 8 16.89 2.10 -1.13
N HIS A 9 16.90 2.21 0.20
CA HIS A 9 15.94 1.50 1.03
C HIS A 9 14.53 2.05 0.83
N LEU A 10 14.36 3.37 0.80
CA LEU A 10 13.08 4.02 0.54
C LEU A 10 12.55 3.69 -0.87
N ASP A 11 13.39 3.82 -1.89
CA ASP A 11 13.06 3.56 -3.29
C ASP A 11 12.54 2.12 -3.47
N ARG A 12 13.13 1.15 -2.74
CA ARG A 12 12.65 -0.23 -2.74
C ARG A 12 11.20 -0.33 -2.23
N TYR A 13 10.86 0.33 -1.13
CA TYR A 13 9.50 0.28 -0.57
C TYR A 13 8.50 1.02 -1.45
N LEU A 14 8.88 2.17 -2.03
CA LEU A 14 8.05 2.87 -3.01
C LEU A 14 7.75 1.99 -4.22
N ALA A 15 8.76 1.28 -4.75
CA ALA A 15 8.57 0.36 -5.86
C ALA A 15 7.64 -0.81 -5.52
N LEU A 16 7.81 -1.42 -4.33
CA LEU A 16 6.94 -2.51 -3.86
C LEU A 16 5.49 -2.06 -3.73
N THR A 17 5.23 -0.96 -3.02
CA THR A 17 3.86 -0.44 -2.85
C THR A 17 3.23 -0.01 -4.17
N LYS A 18 4.01 0.55 -5.10
CA LYS A 18 3.54 0.87 -6.44
C LYS A 18 3.14 -0.38 -7.23
N ALA A 19 3.93 -1.45 -7.14
CA ALA A 19 3.59 -2.73 -7.75
C ALA A 19 2.30 -3.31 -7.15
N ALA A 20 2.14 -3.24 -5.82
CA ALA A 20 0.94 -3.71 -5.12
C ALA A 20 -0.32 -2.95 -5.56
N LEU A 21 -0.26 -1.61 -5.64
CA LEU A 21 -1.33 -0.76 -6.15
C LEU A 21 -1.74 -1.09 -7.59
N GLY A 22 -0.78 -1.52 -8.43
CA GLY A 22 -1.02 -1.91 -9.82
C GLY A 22 -1.56 -3.33 -9.99
N LYS A 23 -1.34 -4.21 -9.02
CA LYS A 23 -1.72 -5.63 -9.09
C LYS A 23 -3.13 -5.91 -8.57
N LEU A 24 -3.57 -5.19 -7.54
CA LEU A 24 -4.84 -5.46 -6.88
C LEU A 24 -6.06 -5.24 -7.79
N ARG A 25 -7.13 -5.99 -7.53
CA ARG A 25 -8.46 -5.80 -8.12
C ARG A 25 -9.52 -5.79 -7.05
N ILE A 26 -10.49 -4.88 -7.12
CA ILE A 26 -11.62 -4.89 -6.18
C ILE A 26 -12.55 -6.06 -6.53
N CYS A 27 -12.79 -6.97 -5.58
CA CYS A 27 -13.66 -8.13 -5.74
C CYS A 27 -15.14 -7.79 -5.57
N ALA A 28 -15.43 -6.78 -4.75
CA ALA A 28 -16.77 -6.49 -4.30
C ALA A 28 -17.67 -6.01 -5.46
N PRO A 29 -18.91 -6.53 -5.58
CA PRO A 29 -19.87 -6.06 -6.59
C PRO A 29 -20.15 -4.56 -6.47
N GLU A 30 -20.31 -3.86 -7.59
CA GLU A 30 -20.42 -2.38 -7.61
C GLU A 30 -21.50 -1.82 -6.67
N ARG A 31 -22.64 -2.50 -6.55
CA ARG A 31 -23.77 -2.08 -5.71
C ARG A 31 -23.76 -2.75 -4.34
N SER A 32 -22.60 -2.83 -3.70
CA SER A 32 -22.44 -3.42 -2.35
C SER A 32 -21.78 -2.46 -1.38
N PHE A 33 -22.02 -2.63 -0.08
CA PHE A 33 -21.29 -1.90 0.96
C PHE A 33 -19.78 -2.16 0.88
N ASN A 34 -19.39 -3.42 0.61
CA ASN A 34 -17.98 -3.81 0.48
C ASN A 34 -17.27 -3.11 -0.69
N ARG A 35 -17.99 -2.71 -1.74
CA ARG A 35 -17.40 -1.89 -2.81
C ARG A 35 -16.93 -0.54 -2.27
N ARG A 36 -17.80 0.15 -1.54
CA ARG A 36 -17.47 1.45 -0.92
C ARG A 36 -16.34 1.30 0.09
N LEU A 37 -16.32 0.21 0.84
CA LEU A 37 -15.24 -0.10 1.79
C LEU A 37 -13.91 -0.33 1.07
N ALA A 38 -13.89 -1.13 0.00
CA ALA A 38 -12.71 -1.39 -0.81
C ALA A 38 -12.18 -0.10 -1.49
N GLU A 39 -13.07 0.74 -2.01
CA GLU A 39 -12.73 2.04 -2.59
C GLU A 39 -12.12 2.97 -1.55
N SER A 40 -12.69 3.04 -0.34
CA SER A 40 -12.14 3.83 0.76
C SER A 40 -10.75 3.33 1.18
N PHE A 41 -10.53 2.02 1.28
CA PHE A 41 -9.20 1.46 1.57
C PHE A 41 -8.18 1.83 0.47
N LEU A 42 -8.59 1.71 -0.79
CA LEU A 42 -7.73 2.06 -1.93
C LEU A 42 -7.42 3.55 -1.99
N GLU A 43 -8.39 4.40 -1.65
CA GLU A 43 -8.20 5.85 -1.51
C GLU A 43 -7.17 6.16 -0.42
N MET A 44 -7.31 5.56 0.77
CA MET A 44 -6.32 5.73 1.83
C MET A 44 -4.92 5.29 1.39
N ALA A 45 -4.79 4.11 0.77
CA ALA A 45 -3.50 3.62 0.28
C ALA A 45 -2.87 4.56 -0.76
N ARG A 46 -3.66 5.10 -1.70
CA ARG A 46 -3.18 6.04 -2.73
C ARG A 46 -2.77 7.38 -2.14
N THR A 47 -3.53 7.90 -1.19
CA THR A 47 -3.22 9.17 -0.52
C THR A 47 -1.89 9.08 0.22
N TYR A 48 -1.70 8.06 1.05
CA TYR A 48 -0.43 7.88 1.77
C TYR A 48 0.74 7.54 0.84
N PHE A 49 0.51 6.86 -0.28
CA PHE A 49 1.54 6.65 -1.28
C PHE A 49 1.97 7.98 -1.93
N SER A 50 1.00 8.85 -2.26
CA SER A 50 1.28 10.20 -2.76
C SER A 50 2.04 11.04 -1.74
N ASP A 51 1.67 10.97 -0.45
CA ASP A 51 2.41 11.65 0.62
C ASP A 51 3.84 11.13 0.72
N ALA A 52 4.05 9.83 0.56
CA ALA A 52 5.38 9.24 0.57
C ALA A 52 6.24 9.77 -0.59
N GLU A 53 5.69 9.86 -1.80
CA GLU A 53 6.36 10.47 -2.95
C GLU A 53 6.68 11.96 -2.70
N HIS A 54 5.76 12.70 -2.08
CA HIS A 54 5.97 14.10 -1.71
C HIS A 54 7.12 14.30 -0.72
N PHE A 55 7.12 13.56 0.40
CA PHE A 55 8.18 13.63 1.40
C PHE A 55 9.53 13.17 0.84
N ALA A 56 9.54 12.13 -0.01
CA ALA A 56 10.75 11.66 -0.66
C ALA A 56 11.38 12.74 -1.55
N ALA A 57 10.56 13.48 -2.31
CA ALA A 57 11.01 14.59 -3.16
C ALA A 57 11.60 15.75 -2.35
N GLN A 58 11.17 15.93 -1.10
CA GLN A 58 11.69 16.94 -0.17
C GLN A 58 12.92 16.47 0.64
N GLY A 59 13.33 15.22 0.50
CA GLY A 59 14.42 14.63 1.27
C GLY A 59 14.05 14.19 2.69
N ASP A 60 12.76 14.24 3.04
CA ASP A 60 12.24 13.78 4.34
C ASP A 60 11.99 12.27 4.30
N TYR A 61 13.07 11.49 4.39
CA TYR A 61 13.00 10.04 4.23
C TYR A 61 12.32 9.32 5.39
N VAL A 62 12.27 9.92 6.59
CA VAL A 62 11.58 9.32 7.73
C VAL A 62 10.08 9.35 7.50
N ASN A 63 9.53 10.52 7.14
CA ASN A 63 8.10 10.63 6.84
C ASN A 63 7.72 9.92 5.54
N ALA A 64 8.59 9.95 4.53
CA ALA A 64 8.36 9.16 3.31
C ALA A 64 8.27 7.65 3.60
N PHE A 65 9.19 7.13 4.42
CA PHE A 65 9.20 5.73 4.80
C PHE A 65 7.98 5.37 5.66
N ALA A 66 7.59 6.23 6.61
CA ALA A 66 6.38 6.01 7.40
C ALA A 66 5.12 5.95 6.51
N SER A 67 4.95 6.92 5.61
CA SER A 67 3.79 7.01 4.72
C SER A 67 3.70 5.82 3.75
N VAL A 68 4.81 5.39 3.14
CA VAL A 68 4.76 4.24 2.19
C VAL A 68 4.44 2.92 2.89
N ASN A 69 4.92 2.72 4.13
CA ASN A 69 4.58 1.54 4.91
C ASN A 69 3.12 1.58 5.36
N TYR A 70 2.60 2.75 5.74
CA TYR A 70 1.19 2.90 6.10
C TYR A 70 0.27 2.68 4.88
N ALA A 71 0.66 3.18 3.70
CA ALA A 71 -0.02 2.90 2.44
C ALA A 71 -0.08 1.39 2.17
N HIS A 72 1.05 0.69 2.31
CA HIS A 72 1.10 -0.77 2.10
C HIS A 72 0.25 -1.53 3.13
N GLY A 73 0.20 -1.07 4.37
CA GLY A 73 -0.65 -1.65 5.42
C GLY A 73 -2.14 -1.64 5.07
N TRP A 74 -2.63 -0.59 4.39
CA TRP A 74 -4.00 -0.57 3.86
C TRP A 74 -4.23 -1.63 2.76
N LEU A 75 -3.23 -1.85 1.90
CA LEU A 75 -3.28 -2.87 0.86
C LEU A 75 -3.30 -4.28 1.44
N ASP A 76 -2.40 -4.55 2.39
CA ASP A 76 -2.35 -5.83 3.12
C ASP A 76 -3.65 -6.10 3.86
N CYS A 77 -4.18 -5.11 4.58
CA CYS A 77 -5.45 -5.26 5.27
C CYS A 77 -6.57 -5.60 4.29
N GLY A 78 -6.67 -4.86 3.18
CA GLY A 78 -7.67 -5.10 2.14
C GLY A 78 -7.54 -6.47 1.46
N ALA A 79 -6.32 -6.96 1.25
CA ALA A 79 -6.07 -8.32 0.75
C ALA A 79 -6.50 -9.37 1.78
N ARG A 80 -6.05 -9.24 3.05
CA ARG A 80 -6.41 -10.18 4.13
C ARG A 80 -7.91 -10.30 4.35
N VAL A 81 -8.63 -9.18 4.40
CA VAL A 81 -10.08 -9.21 4.65
C VAL A 81 -10.91 -9.49 3.38
N GLY A 82 -10.26 -9.77 2.25
CA GLY A 82 -10.93 -10.18 1.01
C GLY A 82 -11.60 -9.05 0.22
N LEU A 83 -11.21 -7.79 0.45
CA LEU A 83 -11.68 -6.65 -0.35
C LEU A 83 -10.97 -6.60 -1.72
N PHE A 84 -9.71 -7.03 -1.75
CA PHE A 84 -8.87 -7.06 -2.94
C PHE A 84 -8.49 -8.49 -3.35
N ASP A 85 -8.63 -8.81 -4.62
CA ASP A 85 -8.00 -9.96 -5.25
C ASP A 85 -6.61 -9.54 -5.71
N VAL A 86 -5.62 -10.23 -5.17
CA VAL A 86 -4.19 -10.01 -5.43
C VAL A 86 -3.54 -11.21 -6.11
N GLY A 87 -4.33 -12.17 -6.59
CA GLY A 87 -3.85 -13.35 -7.29
C GLY A 87 -3.04 -14.31 -6.41
N GLN A 88 -3.38 -14.39 -5.11
CA GLN A 88 -2.69 -15.23 -4.13
C GLN A 88 -1.18 -14.92 -4.00
N ASP A 89 -0.78 -13.67 -4.27
CA ASP A 89 0.61 -13.24 -4.15
C ASP A 89 0.97 -12.96 -2.68
N ASP A 90 1.52 -13.98 -2.02
CA ASP A 90 2.02 -13.91 -0.64
C ASP A 90 3.42 -13.30 -0.51
N GLN A 91 4.05 -12.93 -1.63
CA GLN A 91 5.35 -12.24 -1.63
C GLN A 91 5.16 -10.74 -1.55
N LEU A 92 4.14 -10.22 -2.24
CA LEU A 92 3.84 -8.79 -2.30
C LEU A 92 2.80 -8.36 -1.27
N PHE A 93 1.95 -9.28 -0.80
CA PHE A 93 0.90 -8.99 0.18
C PHE A 93 0.97 -9.97 1.34
N THR A 94 0.51 -9.52 2.50
CA THR A 94 0.21 -10.40 3.63
C THR A 94 -1.16 -11.06 3.41
N LEU A 95 -1.24 -12.39 3.41
CA LEU A 95 -2.49 -13.16 3.28
C LEU A 95 -2.86 -13.91 4.57
N PHE A 96 -4.11 -14.39 4.69
CA PHE A 96 -4.50 -15.38 5.72
C PHE A 96 -4.20 -16.81 5.22
N GLU A 97 -4.01 -17.73 6.16
CA GLU A 97 -3.72 -19.16 5.93
C GLU A 97 -4.82 -19.88 5.14
#